data_AF-O45871-F1
#
_entry.id   AF-O45871-F1
#
_cell.length_a   1.000
_cell.length_b   1.000
_cell.length_c   1.000
_cell.angle_alpha   90.00
_cell.angle_beta   90.00
_cell.angle_gamma   90.00
#
_symmetry.space_group_name_H-M   'P 1'
#
loop_
_entity.id
_entity.type
_entity.pdbx_description
1 polymer ?
#
loop_
_entity_poly.entity_id
_entity_poly.type
_entity_poly.pdbx_seq_one_letter_code
_entity_poly.pdbx_strand_id
1 'polypeptide(L)'
;MDRMLGWLKRRSENAQVTYSRFGLPGDEVDERPPPTLCHVAHFDDDAPEYRAFFTHATRAAAIAAGFGLSCSLFSFAMFLFEFRWDDHGRGFDAGTVVASLLFLIIGVLVHWQVIIGIKKESAVHMIPAIMVYTFLIVVELIVYVLAANHLVNSASLFAYPPDKQTPTFLTLSIFYLTLVGIQTSMLLSITKARNYYEAKDIHKKEVRVAEHGKRLNPQMQIVYVKDGDQVDPMSTDGEPVTSPPPRVILAANDDIA
;
A
#
# COMPACT_ATOMS: atom_id res chain seq x y z
N MET A 1 22.50 13.66 -12.29
CA MET A 1 21.44 12.86 -12.95
C MET A 1 21.91 11.45 -13.26
N ASP A 2 23.17 11.25 -13.69
CA ASP A 2 23.69 9.95 -14.17
C ASP A 2 23.60 8.79 -13.17
N ARG A 3 23.77 9.04 -11.87
CA ARG A 3 23.62 8.00 -10.83
C ARG A 3 22.19 7.48 -10.69
N MET A 4 21.18 8.35 -10.83
CA MET A 4 19.77 7.92 -10.79
C MET A 4 19.38 7.15 -12.05
N LEU A 5 19.84 7.60 -13.22
CA LEU A 5 19.63 6.87 -14.48
C LEU A 5 20.29 5.50 -14.43
N GLY A 6 21.52 5.40 -13.92
CA GLY A 6 22.20 4.12 -13.72
C GLY A 6 21.50 3.19 -12.72
N TRP A 7 20.88 3.75 -11.67
CA TRP A 7 20.09 2.98 -10.70
C TRP A 7 18.76 2.48 -11.29
N LEU A 8 18.06 3.33 -12.06
CA LEU A 8 16.83 2.96 -12.78
C LEU A 8 17.10 1.90 -13.85
N LYS A 9 18.17 2.07 -14.63
CA LYS A 9 18.59 1.11 -15.66
C LYS A 9 18.93 -0.25 -15.06
N ARG A 10 19.68 -0.29 -13.96
CA ARG A 10 19.91 -1.55 -13.22
C ARG A 10 18.61 -2.19 -12.74
N ARG A 11 17.59 -1.39 -12.41
CA ARG A 11 16.28 -1.91 -11.98
C ARG A 11 15.46 -2.47 -13.15
N SER A 12 15.52 -1.86 -14.33
CA SER A 12 14.85 -2.40 -15.53
C SER A 12 15.55 -3.65 -16.05
N GLU A 13 16.88 -3.68 -16.02
CA GLU A 13 17.68 -4.86 -16.37
C GLU A 13 17.35 -6.02 -15.41
N ASN A 14 17.19 -5.78 -14.12
CA ASN A 14 16.73 -6.82 -13.18
C ASN A 14 15.27 -7.32 -13.38
N ALA A 15 14.56 -6.94 -14.45
CA ALA A 15 13.11 -7.22 -14.65
C ALA A 15 12.69 -7.98 -15.95
N GLN A 16 13.60 -8.39 -16.84
CA GLN A 16 13.39 -9.19 -18.09
C GLN A 16 14.06 -10.63 -18.30
N VAL A 17 13.60 -11.81 -17.77
CA VAL A 17 14.35 -13.12 -17.78
C VAL A 17 14.14 -13.71 -19.15
N THR A 18 15.22 -13.77 -19.93
CA THR A 18 15.27 -14.56 -21.16
C THR A 18 16.20 -15.73 -20.92
N TYR A 19 15.65 -16.94 -20.95
CA TYR A 19 16.44 -18.16 -21.13
C TYR A 19 16.65 -18.30 -22.64
N SER A 20 17.70 -17.67 -23.20
CA SER A 20 18.07 -17.97 -24.58
C SER A 20 18.88 -19.26 -24.61
N ARG A 21 18.24 -20.35 -25.04
CA ARG A 21 18.91 -21.62 -25.34
C ARG A 21 19.77 -21.54 -26.60
N PHE A 22 19.51 -20.54 -27.43
CA PHE A 22 20.36 -20.18 -28.55
C PHE A 22 21.34 -19.15 -28.00
N GLY A 23 22.51 -19.62 -27.56
CA GLY A 23 23.64 -18.72 -27.42
C GLY A 23 23.81 -17.89 -28.70
N LEU A 24 24.46 -16.74 -28.59
CA LEU A 24 24.89 -16.03 -29.80
C LEU A 24 25.68 -17.02 -30.68
N PRO A 25 25.63 -16.92 -32.02
CA PRO A 25 26.32 -17.88 -32.89
C PRO A 25 27.80 -18.02 -32.48
N GLY A 26 28.16 -19.15 -31.87
CA GLY A 26 29.50 -19.40 -31.32
C GLY A 26 29.55 -19.79 -29.83
N ASP A 27 28.46 -19.59 -29.07
CA ASP A 27 28.38 -20.08 -27.68
C ASP A 27 28.08 -21.58 -27.65
N GLU A 28 28.75 -22.27 -26.72
CA GLU A 28 28.60 -23.71 -26.49
C GLU A 28 27.12 -24.05 -26.30
N VAL A 29 26.62 -24.99 -27.11
CA VAL A 29 25.28 -25.55 -26.94
C VAL A 29 25.22 -26.11 -25.53
N ASP A 30 24.39 -25.52 -24.66
CA ASP A 30 24.20 -26.02 -23.31
C ASP A 30 23.68 -27.47 -23.37
N GLU A 31 24.57 -28.43 -23.12
CA GLU A 31 24.29 -29.88 -23.14
C GLU A 31 23.53 -30.34 -21.89
N ARG A 32 23.28 -29.46 -20.90
CA ARG A 32 22.58 -29.84 -19.68
C ARG A 32 21.17 -30.36 -20.00
N PRO A 33 20.68 -31.38 -19.26
CA PRO A 33 19.33 -31.87 -19.43
C PRO A 33 18.33 -30.71 -19.25
N PRO A 34 17.19 -30.73 -19.97
CA PRO A 34 16.17 -29.70 -19.80
C PRO A 34 15.72 -29.64 -18.33
N PRO A 35 15.47 -28.45 -17.78
CA PRO A 35 15.04 -28.32 -16.40
C PRO A 35 13.75 -29.10 -16.15
N THR A 36 13.80 -30.05 -15.22
CA THR A 36 12.68 -30.93 -14.84
C THR A 36 11.83 -30.35 -13.72
N LEU A 37 12.37 -29.40 -12.94
CA LEU A 37 11.72 -28.80 -11.77
C LEU A 37 11.72 -27.28 -11.88
N CYS A 38 10.56 -26.68 -11.62
CA CYS A 38 10.38 -25.24 -11.47
C CYS A 38 9.90 -24.97 -10.05
N HIS A 39 10.72 -24.29 -9.26
CA HIS A 39 10.39 -23.91 -7.89
C HIS A 39 9.62 -22.60 -7.87
N VAL A 40 8.45 -22.59 -7.25
CA VAL A 40 7.63 -21.40 -7.02
C VAL A 40 7.48 -21.21 -5.52
N ALA A 41 7.66 -20.01 -5.01
CA ALA A 41 7.45 -19.75 -3.59
C ALA A 41 5.99 -20.05 -3.21
N HIS A 42 5.78 -20.75 -2.10
CA HIS A 42 4.46 -20.96 -1.54
C HIS A 42 3.92 -19.64 -0.97
N PHE A 43 2.69 -19.27 -1.32
CA PHE A 43 2.04 -18.10 -0.77
C PHE A 43 1.16 -18.50 0.41
N ASP A 44 1.53 -18.04 1.61
CA ASP A 44 0.73 -18.22 2.82
C ASP A 44 -0.19 -17.01 3.04
N ASP A 45 -1.49 -17.21 2.82
CA ASP A 45 -2.51 -16.19 3.05
C ASP A 45 -2.60 -15.77 4.54
N ASP A 46 -2.24 -16.65 5.47
CA ASP A 46 -2.36 -16.40 6.91
C ASP A 46 -1.07 -15.88 7.56
N ALA A 47 -0.04 -15.59 6.75
CA ALA A 47 1.25 -15.12 7.21
C ALA A 47 1.10 -13.91 8.16
N PRO A 48 1.93 -13.82 9.22
CA PRO A 48 1.78 -12.81 10.26
C PRO A 48 1.93 -11.37 9.74
N GLU A 49 2.64 -11.17 8.64
CA GLU A 49 2.80 -9.88 7.98
C GLU A 49 1.47 -9.32 7.45
N TYR A 50 0.57 -10.19 6.99
CA TYR A 50 -0.76 -9.84 6.48
C TYR A 50 -1.84 -9.73 7.57
N ARG A 51 -1.46 -9.77 8.85
CA ARG A 51 -2.39 -9.54 9.98
C ARG A 51 -2.36 -8.11 10.47
N ALA A 52 -3.53 -7.52 10.72
CA ALA A 52 -3.71 -6.20 11.32
C ALA A 52 -4.74 -6.30 12.44
N PHE A 53 -4.44 -5.78 13.63
CA PHE A 53 -5.37 -5.73 14.77
C PHE A 53 -6.08 -7.07 15.04
N PHE A 54 -5.30 -8.15 15.15
CA PHE A 54 -5.78 -9.52 15.41
C PHE A 54 -6.66 -10.15 14.31
N THR A 55 -6.81 -9.50 13.15
CA THR A 55 -7.56 -10.03 12.01
C THR A 55 -6.74 -9.99 10.73
N HIS A 56 -7.22 -10.65 9.67
CA HIS A 56 -6.59 -10.56 8.35
C HIS A 56 -6.70 -9.13 7.81
N ALA A 57 -5.64 -8.62 7.18
CA ALA A 57 -5.53 -7.21 6.77
C ALA A 57 -6.69 -6.76 5.87
N THR A 58 -7.20 -7.64 5.00
CA THR A 58 -8.35 -7.33 4.14
C THR A 58 -9.63 -7.07 4.93
N ARG A 59 -9.85 -7.80 6.03
CA ARG A 59 -11.01 -7.58 6.92
C ARG A 59 -10.84 -6.30 7.72
N ALA A 60 -9.64 -6.04 8.23
CA ALA A 60 -9.33 -4.77 8.90
C ALA A 60 -9.56 -3.57 7.98
N ALA A 61 -9.08 -3.65 6.73
CA ALA A 61 -9.29 -2.61 5.72
C ALA A 61 -10.77 -2.45 5.34
N ALA A 62 -11.55 -3.54 5.28
CA ALA A 62 -13.00 -3.46 5.04
C ALA A 62 -13.73 -2.73 6.18
N ILE A 63 -13.38 -3.04 7.43
CA ILE A 63 -13.94 -2.36 8.62
C ILE A 63 -13.54 -0.89 8.60
N ALA A 64 -12.27 -0.57 8.35
CA ALA A 64 -11.77 0.80 8.25
C ALA A 64 -12.50 1.59 7.14
N ALA A 65 -12.71 0.97 5.97
CA ALA A 65 -13.44 1.59 4.87
C ALA A 65 -14.91 1.85 5.21
N GLY A 66 -15.59 0.86 5.82
CA GLY A 66 -16.97 1.01 6.27
C GLY A 66 -17.11 2.11 7.34
N PHE A 67 -16.24 2.10 8.35
CA PHE A 67 -16.21 3.10 9.41
C PHE A 67 -15.95 4.50 8.84
N GLY A 68 -14.93 4.67 8.01
CA GLY A 68 -14.59 5.96 7.43
C GLY A 68 -15.67 6.50 6.48
N LEU A 69 -16.38 5.62 5.75
CA LEU A 69 -17.56 5.99 4.96
C LEU A 69 -18.69 6.48 5.87
N SER A 70 -18.99 5.75 6.95
CA SER A 70 -19.98 6.19 7.95
C SER A 70 -19.61 7.53 8.58
N CYS A 71 -18.35 7.75 8.95
CA CYS A 71 -17.87 9.02 9.49
C CYS A 71 -18.01 10.16 8.48
N SER A 72 -17.70 9.92 7.21
CA SER A 72 -17.83 10.94 6.15
C SER A 72 -19.28 11.38 5.97
N LEU A 73 -20.21 10.41 5.90
CA LEU A 73 -21.65 10.68 5.78
C LEU A 73 -22.20 11.39 7.03
N PHE A 74 -21.85 10.89 8.21
CA PHE A 74 -22.35 11.44 9.48
C PHE A 74 -21.81 12.85 9.72
N SER A 75 -20.52 13.10 9.47
CA SER A 75 -19.93 14.44 9.62
C SER A 75 -20.57 15.45 8.67
N PHE A 76 -20.85 15.05 7.43
CA PHE A 76 -21.57 15.90 6.48
C PHE A 76 -22.99 16.21 6.94
N ALA A 77 -23.75 15.22 7.40
CA ALA A 77 -25.10 15.42 7.91
C ALA A 77 -25.12 16.32 9.15
N MET A 78 -24.22 16.07 10.11
CA MET A 78 -24.07 16.90 11.31
C MET A 78 -23.69 18.33 10.94
N PHE A 79 -22.80 18.52 9.97
CA PHE A 79 -22.44 19.85 9.49
C PHE A 79 -23.65 20.59 8.91
N LEU A 80 -24.47 19.96 8.06
CA LEU A 80 -25.64 20.63 7.47
C LEU A 80 -26.68 21.08 8.51
N PHE A 81 -26.88 20.29 9.57
CA PHE A 81 -27.85 20.61 10.62
C PHE A 81 -27.34 21.63 11.64
N GLU A 82 -26.05 21.57 11.99
CA GLU A 82 -25.46 22.45 13.00
C GLU A 82 -25.00 23.80 12.39
N PHE A 83 -24.77 23.85 11.08
CA PHE A 83 -24.32 25.09 10.43
C PHE A 83 -25.39 26.17 10.50
N ARG A 84 -25.02 27.34 11.04
CA ARG A 84 -25.90 28.50 11.21
C ARG A 84 -26.09 29.24 9.88
N TRP A 85 -26.96 28.69 9.03
CA TRP A 85 -27.33 29.28 7.74
C TRP A 85 -27.83 30.73 7.86
N ASP A 86 -28.56 31.03 8.94
CA ASP A 86 -29.18 32.33 9.19
C ASP A 86 -28.20 33.48 9.44
N ASP A 87 -26.98 33.21 9.90
CA ASP A 87 -25.99 34.25 10.21
C ASP A 87 -25.38 34.89 8.94
N HIS A 88 -25.59 34.28 7.78
CA HIS A 88 -25.08 34.79 6.51
C HIS A 88 -26.14 35.71 5.91
N GLY A 89 -25.82 36.98 5.67
CA GLY A 89 -26.80 38.00 5.23
C GLY A 89 -27.58 37.71 3.93
N ARG A 90 -27.29 36.60 3.23
CA ARG A 90 -28.05 36.08 2.07
C ARG A 90 -28.75 34.74 2.33
N GLY A 91 -28.75 34.22 3.56
CA GLY A 91 -29.32 32.94 3.99
C GLY A 91 -28.63 31.68 3.42
N PHE A 92 -27.82 31.84 2.37
CA PHE A 92 -27.18 30.75 1.66
C PHE A 92 -25.73 31.08 1.32
N ASP A 93 -24.79 30.45 2.00
CA ASP A 93 -23.38 30.50 1.63
C ASP A 93 -23.03 29.40 0.62
N ALA A 94 -22.99 29.78 -0.66
CA ALA A 94 -22.64 28.88 -1.74
C ALA A 94 -21.22 28.29 -1.59
N GLY A 95 -20.27 29.05 -1.00
CA GLY A 95 -18.90 28.58 -0.80
C GLY A 95 -18.84 27.41 0.16
N THR A 96 -19.54 27.54 1.30
CA THR A 96 -19.65 26.47 2.30
C THR A 96 -20.37 25.23 1.74
N VAL A 97 -21.43 25.40 0.96
CA VAL A 97 -22.12 24.26 0.32
C VAL A 97 -21.20 23.53 -0.64
N VAL A 98 -20.46 24.24 -1.49
CA VAL A 98 -19.51 23.62 -2.41
C VAL A 98 -18.40 22.90 -1.65
N ALA A 99 -17.83 23.51 -0.61
CA ALA A 99 -16.77 22.88 0.19
C ALA A 99 -17.26 21.62 0.92
N SER A 100 -18.44 21.65 1.54
CA SER A 100 -19.03 20.50 2.23
C SER A 100 -19.39 19.36 1.26
N LEU A 101 -19.89 19.67 0.06
CA LEU A 101 -20.12 18.68 -0.99
C LEU A 101 -18.81 18.06 -1.51
N LEU A 102 -17.76 18.86 -1.70
CA LEU A 102 -16.45 18.34 -2.11
C LEU A 102 -15.86 17.42 -1.03
N PHE A 103 -15.97 17.79 0.24
CA PHE A 103 -15.57 16.93 1.36
C PHE A 103 -16.32 15.59 1.34
N LEU A 104 -17.65 15.62 1.16
CA LEU A 104 -18.47 14.43 1.05
C LEU A 104 -18.05 13.54 -0.13
N ILE A 105 -17.92 14.12 -1.32
CA ILE A 105 -17.57 13.39 -2.55
C ILE A 105 -16.19 12.75 -2.41
N ILE A 106 -15.18 13.50 -1.97
CA ILE A 106 -13.83 12.99 -1.78
C ILE A 106 -13.83 11.89 -0.71
N GLY A 107 -14.50 12.12 0.42
CA GLY A 107 -14.62 11.14 1.50
C GLY A 107 -15.25 9.83 1.03
N VAL A 108 -16.39 9.90 0.33
CA VAL A 108 -17.04 8.71 -0.24
C VAL A 108 -16.15 8.03 -1.26
N LEU A 109 -15.55 8.76 -2.20
CA LEU A 109 -14.69 8.20 -3.24
C LEU A 109 -13.48 7.47 -2.66
N VAL A 110 -12.80 8.07 -1.67
CA VAL A 110 -11.62 7.47 -1.03
C VAL A 110 -11.97 6.13 -0.38
N HIS A 111 -13.04 6.07 0.40
CA HIS A 111 -13.45 4.82 1.06
C HIS A 111 -14.02 3.80 0.08
N TRP A 112 -14.77 4.26 -0.92
CA TRP A 112 -15.29 3.42 -1.99
C TRP A 112 -14.19 2.74 -2.79
N GLN A 113 -13.08 3.44 -3.08
CA GLN A 113 -11.93 2.87 -3.76
C GLN A 113 -11.28 1.73 -2.96
N VAL A 114 -11.24 1.83 -1.62
CA VAL A 114 -10.78 0.72 -0.77
C VAL A 114 -11.69 -0.50 -0.91
N ILE A 115 -13.01 -0.30 -0.88
CA ILE A 115 -13.99 -1.40 -1.06
C ILE A 115 -13.85 -2.05 -2.44
N ILE A 116 -13.68 -1.26 -3.50
CA ILE A 116 -13.39 -1.78 -4.84
C ILE A 116 -12.08 -2.56 -4.85
N GLY A 117 -11.03 -2.04 -4.21
CA GLY A 117 -9.73 -2.70 -4.12
C GLY A 117 -9.83 -4.08 -3.47
N ILE A 118 -10.64 -4.21 -2.42
CA ILE A 118 -10.91 -5.49 -1.77
C ILE A 118 -11.70 -6.42 -2.71
N LYS A 119 -12.80 -5.93 -3.31
CA LYS A 119 -13.66 -6.72 -4.19
C LYS A 119 -12.94 -7.22 -5.45
N LYS A 120 -12.05 -6.40 -6.02
CA LYS A 120 -11.26 -6.72 -7.22
C LYS A 120 -9.91 -7.36 -6.89
N GLU A 121 -9.60 -7.58 -5.62
CA GLU A 121 -8.29 -8.05 -5.13
C GLU A 121 -7.10 -7.25 -5.72
N SER A 122 -7.22 -5.93 -5.81
CA SER A 122 -6.28 -5.08 -6.53
C SER A 122 -5.69 -3.99 -5.63
N ALA A 123 -4.37 -4.04 -5.44
CA ALA A 123 -3.60 -3.07 -4.66
C ALA A 123 -3.68 -1.63 -5.21
N VAL A 124 -3.89 -1.48 -6.53
CA VAL A 124 -3.89 -0.17 -7.21
C VAL A 124 -5.01 0.74 -6.70
N HIS A 125 -6.19 0.18 -6.44
CA HIS A 125 -7.35 0.94 -5.97
C HIS A 125 -7.19 1.43 -4.53
N MET A 126 -6.21 0.92 -3.76
CA MET A 126 -5.95 1.37 -2.39
C MET A 126 -5.02 2.58 -2.32
N ILE A 127 -4.28 2.87 -3.39
CA ILE A 127 -3.29 3.96 -3.44
C ILE A 127 -3.91 5.33 -3.17
N PRO A 128 -5.06 5.71 -3.77
CA PRO A 128 -5.67 7.02 -3.52
C PRO A 128 -5.97 7.25 -2.04
N ALA A 129 -6.47 6.22 -1.35
CA ALA A 129 -6.77 6.31 0.08
C ALA A 129 -5.49 6.52 0.91
N ILE A 130 -4.43 5.77 0.62
CA ILE A 130 -3.14 5.92 1.32
C ILE A 130 -2.59 7.35 1.15
N MET A 131 -2.64 7.89 -0.07
CA MET A 131 -2.18 9.24 -0.36
C MET A 131 -2.98 10.31 0.40
N VAL A 132 -4.31 10.22 0.37
CA VAL A 132 -5.20 11.18 1.03
C VAL A 132 -5.03 11.11 2.56
N TYR A 133 -5.03 9.92 3.15
CA TYR A 133 -4.86 9.77 4.60
C TYR A 133 -3.49 10.25 5.08
N THR A 134 -2.42 9.92 4.36
CA THR A 134 -1.07 10.39 4.70
C THR A 134 -1.01 11.91 4.67
N PHE A 135 -1.58 12.53 3.63
CA PHE A 135 -1.64 13.98 3.51
C PHE A 135 -2.47 14.63 4.63
N LEU A 136 -3.67 14.10 4.91
CA LEU A 136 -4.56 14.61 5.95
C LEU A 136 -3.90 14.54 7.34
N ILE A 137 -3.27 13.41 7.69
CA ILE A 137 -2.57 13.25 8.97
C ILE A 137 -1.45 14.29 9.13
N VAL A 138 -0.67 14.53 8.07
CA VAL A 138 0.42 15.53 8.10
C VAL A 138 -0.13 16.94 8.29
N VAL A 139 -1.17 17.31 7.52
CA VAL A 139 -1.80 18.63 7.63
C VAL A 139 -2.42 18.82 9.01
N GLU A 140 -3.14 17.82 9.51
CA GLU A 140 -3.78 17.85 10.82
C GLU A 140 -2.75 17.97 11.96
N LEU A 141 -1.61 17.27 11.85
CA LEU A 141 -0.52 17.40 12.82
C LEU A 141 0.11 18.81 12.81
N ILE A 142 0.27 19.43 11.64
CA ILE A 142 0.76 20.81 11.53
C ILE A 142 -0.25 21.77 12.19
N VAL A 143 -1.54 21.63 11.89
CA VAL A 143 -2.60 22.45 12.48
C VAL A 143 -2.64 22.27 14.00
N TYR A 144 -2.49 21.04 14.50
CA TYR A 144 -2.41 20.77 15.93
C TYR A 144 -1.23 21.51 16.58
N VAL A 145 -0.04 21.44 16.01
CA VAL A 145 1.14 22.15 16.53
C VAL A 145 0.93 23.67 16.55
N LEU A 146 0.34 24.23 15.50
CA LEU A 146 0.03 25.66 15.44
C LEU A 146 -1.03 26.06 16.47
N ALA A 147 -2.09 25.28 16.63
CA ALA A 147 -3.14 25.52 17.62
C ALA A 147 -2.63 25.39 19.06
N ALA A 148 -1.81 24.37 19.33
CA ALA A 148 -1.12 24.18 20.59
C ALA A 148 -0.23 25.38 20.94
N ASN A 149 0.61 25.81 19.99
CA ASN A 149 1.48 26.98 20.17
C ASN A 149 0.68 28.26 20.40
N HIS A 150 -0.40 28.49 19.63
CA HIS A 150 -1.27 29.63 19.83
C HIS A 150 -1.91 29.64 21.22
N LEU A 151 -2.41 28.49 21.69
CA LEU A 151 -3.05 28.37 23.00
C LEU A 151 -2.08 28.59 24.17
N VAL A 152 -0.85 28.08 24.05
CA VAL A 152 0.20 28.31 25.07
C VAL A 152 0.59 29.78 25.10
N ASN A 153 0.80 30.41 23.94
CA ASN A 153 1.18 31.81 23.86
C ASN A 153 0.06 32.73 24.36
N SER A 154 -1.20 32.47 23.99
CA SER A 154 -2.33 33.27 24.46
C SER A 154 -2.53 33.14 25.98
N ALA A 155 -2.40 31.93 26.54
CA ALA A 155 -2.47 31.71 27.98
C ALA A 155 -1.30 32.38 28.74
N SER A 156 -0.11 32.45 28.14
CA SER A 156 1.05 33.10 28.75
C SER A 156 0.98 34.64 28.73
N LEU A 157 0.39 35.22 27.68
CA LEU A 157 0.31 36.67 27.48
C LEU A 157 -0.91 37.28 28.16
N PHE A 158 -2.00 36.53 28.25
CA PHE A 158 -3.25 37.00 28.83
C PHE A 158 -3.60 36.15 30.04
N ALA A 159 -3.30 36.66 31.24
CA ALA A 159 -3.81 36.15 32.51
C ALA A 159 -5.33 36.44 32.65
N TYR A 160 -6.10 36.19 31.58
CA TYR A 160 -7.55 36.24 31.65
C TYR A 160 -8.02 35.07 32.51
N PRO A 161 -9.00 35.27 33.42
CA PRO A 161 -9.66 34.15 34.05
C PRO A 161 -10.18 33.23 32.94
N PRO A 162 -9.97 31.91 33.04
CA PRO A 162 -10.35 30.99 31.98
C PRO A 162 -11.85 31.17 31.72
N ASP A 163 -12.19 31.67 30.54
CA ASP A 163 -13.58 31.63 30.10
C ASP A 163 -13.96 30.14 30.08
N LYS A 164 -15.09 29.81 30.73
CA LYS A 164 -15.53 28.41 30.90
C LYS A 164 -15.73 27.70 29.56
N GLN A 165 -15.83 28.46 28.48
CA GLN A 165 -15.98 27.96 27.11
C GLN A 165 -14.66 27.70 26.37
N THR A 166 -13.52 28.21 26.85
CA THR A 166 -12.24 27.99 26.15
C THR A 166 -11.75 26.57 26.40
N PRO A 167 -11.56 25.74 25.35
CA PRO A 167 -11.04 24.39 25.54
C PRO A 167 -9.65 24.46 26.16
N THR A 168 -9.44 23.66 27.21
CA THR A 168 -8.11 23.55 27.80
C THR A 168 -7.15 22.89 26.81
N PHE A 169 -5.86 23.17 26.95
CA PHE A 169 -4.81 22.50 26.15
C PHE A 169 -4.92 20.97 26.23
N LEU A 170 -5.29 20.44 27.39
CA LEU A 170 -5.53 19.02 27.60
C LEU A 170 -6.70 18.51 26.75
N THR A 171 -7.85 19.17 26.80
CA THR A 171 -9.05 18.79 26.02
C THR A 171 -8.76 18.81 24.53
N LEU A 172 -8.10 19.86 24.04
CA LEU A 172 -7.70 19.97 22.63
C LEU A 172 -6.74 18.84 22.25
N SER A 173 -5.72 18.58 23.06
CA SER A 173 -4.72 17.54 22.77
C SER A 173 -5.35 16.14 22.73
N ILE A 174 -6.21 15.79 23.68
CA ILE A 174 -6.90 14.49 23.69
C ILE A 174 -7.75 14.32 22.41
N PHE A 175 -8.49 15.36 22.03
CA PHE A 175 -9.33 15.33 20.83
C PHE A 175 -8.51 15.09 19.56
N TYR A 176 -7.49 15.91 19.30
CA TYR A 176 -6.64 15.79 18.11
C TYR A 176 -5.87 14.48 18.07
N LEU A 177 -5.28 14.05 19.19
CA LEU A 177 -4.54 12.77 19.25
C LEU A 177 -5.46 11.57 19.01
N THR A 178 -6.72 11.64 19.44
CA THR A 178 -7.71 10.59 19.17
C THR A 178 -8.06 10.52 17.69
N LEU A 179 -8.31 11.66 17.04
CA LEU A 179 -8.60 11.72 15.61
C LEU A 179 -7.43 11.19 14.76
N VAL A 180 -6.23 11.69 15.01
CA VAL A 180 -5.00 11.24 14.33
C VAL A 180 -4.75 9.76 14.60
N GLY A 181 -4.98 9.28 15.83
CA GLY A 181 -4.85 7.87 16.18
C GLY A 181 -5.82 6.97 15.39
N ILE A 182 -7.09 7.35 15.28
CA ILE A 182 -8.09 6.64 14.49
C ILE A 182 -7.69 6.62 13.00
N GLN A 183 -7.35 7.78 12.42
CA GLN A 183 -6.90 7.86 11.02
C GLN A 183 -5.65 7.02 10.76
N THR A 184 -4.68 7.05 11.67
CA THR A 184 -3.44 6.25 11.56
C THR A 184 -3.75 4.76 11.60
N SER A 185 -4.66 4.31 12.48
CA SER A 185 -5.07 2.90 12.53
C SER A 185 -5.77 2.44 11.24
N MET A 186 -6.58 3.31 10.64
CA MET A 186 -7.21 3.05 9.35
C MET A 186 -6.17 2.96 8.23
N LEU A 187 -5.24 3.92 8.18
CA LEU A 187 -4.15 3.94 7.21
C LEU A 187 -3.31 2.67 7.29
N LEU A 188 -2.90 2.25 8.50
CA LEU A 188 -2.15 1.02 8.71
C LEU A 188 -2.90 -0.22 8.20
N SER A 189 -4.21 -0.29 8.45
CA SER A 189 -5.05 -1.39 7.97
C SER A 189 -5.09 -1.46 6.44
N ILE A 190 -5.26 -0.30 5.78
CA ILE A 190 -5.30 -0.19 4.31
C ILE A 190 -3.94 -0.51 3.71
N THR A 191 -2.84 0.00 4.28
CA THR A 191 -1.48 -0.27 3.79
C THR A 191 -1.13 -1.75 3.91
N LYS A 192 -1.47 -2.42 5.01
CA LYS A 192 -1.27 -3.87 5.12
C LYS A 192 -2.09 -4.66 4.10
N ALA A 193 -3.34 -4.27 3.85
CA ALA A 193 -4.17 -4.91 2.83
C ALA A 193 -3.60 -4.69 1.42
N ARG A 194 -3.03 -3.50 1.14
CA ARG A 194 -2.33 -3.24 -0.13
C ARG A 194 -1.15 -4.17 -0.31
N ASN A 195 -0.30 -4.31 0.72
CA ASN A 195 0.88 -5.17 0.67
C ASN A 195 0.49 -6.63 0.43
N TYR A 196 -0.58 -7.11 1.09
CA TYR A 196 -1.14 -8.44 0.83
C TYR A 196 -1.55 -8.62 -0.64
N TYR A 197 -2.32 -7.70 -1.22
CA TYR A 197 -2.73 -7.82 -2.62
C TYR A 197 -1.59 -7.67 -3.63
N GLU A 198 -0.57 -6.86 -3.30
CA GLU A 198 0.64 -6.73 -4.12
C GLU A 198 1.44 -8.05 -4.12
N ALA A 199 1.66 -8.65 -2.95
CA ALA A 199 2.33 -9.94 -2.83
C ALA A 199 1.53 -11.06 -3.54
N LYS A 200 0.20 -11.06 -3.37
CA LYS A 200 -0.69 -12.00 -4.07
C LYS A 200 -0.65 -11.83 -5.59
N ASP A 201 -0.57 -10.61 -6.11
CA ASP A 201 -0.47 -10.36 -7.56
C ASP A 201 0.90 -10.80 -8.12
N ILE A 202 1.98 -10.56 -7.38
CA ILE A 202 3.33 -11.06 -7.74
C ILE A 202 3.32 -12.59 -7.80
N HIS A 203 2.81 -13.25 -6.75
CA HIS A 203 2.71 -14.71 -6.72
C HIS A 203 1.85 -15.26 -7.86
N LYS A 204 0.69 -14.65 -8.17
CA LYS A 204 -0.14 -15.04 -9.32
C LYS A 204 0.61 -14.93 -10.65
N LYS A 205 1.50 -13.94 -10.81
CA LYS A 205 2.36 -13.81 -12.00
C LYS A 205 3.42 -14.90 -12.05
N GLU A 206 4.08 -15.19 -10.93
CA GLU A 206 5.08 -16.27 -10.82
C GLU A 206 4.48 -17.63 -11.17
N VAL A 207 3.30 -17.96 -10.62
CA VAL A 207 2.57 -19.19 -10.95
C VAL A 207 2.22 -19.26 -12.43
N ARG A 208 1.76 -18.14 -13.03
CA ARG A 208 1.43 -18.11 -14.47
C ARG A 208 2.66 -18.35 -15.35
N VAL A 209 3.82 -17.81 -14.97
CA VAL A 209 5.07 -18.04 -15.68
C VAL A 209 5.48 -19.51 -15.56
N ALA A 210 5.38 -20.10 -14.38
CA ALA A 210 5.66 -21.52 -14.16
C ALA A 210 4.71 -22.43 -14.97
N GLU A 211 3.42 -22.12 -15.00
CA GLU A 211 2.42 -22.82 -15.82
C GLU A 211 2.70 -22.69 -17.32
N HIS A 212 3.11 -21.51 -17.78
CA HIS A 212 3.51 -21.31 -19.17
C HIS A 212 4.75 -22.14 -19.51
N GLY A 213 5.77 -22.15 -18.64
CA GLY A 213 6.94 -23.01 -18.78
C GLY A 213 6.58 -24.50 -18.85
N LYS A 214 5.59 -24.95 -18.06
CA LYS A 214 5.10 -26.33 -18.08
C LYS A 214 4.37 -26.69 -19.38
N ARG A 215 3.67 -25.73 -20.00
CA ARG A 215 3.05 -25.95 -21.32
C ARG A 215 4.09 -26.12 -22.42
N LEU A 216 5.21 -25.41 -22.34
CA LEU A 216 6.32 -25.53 -23.28
C LEU A 216 7.14 -26.80 -23.04
N ASN A 217 7.31 -27.20 -21.78
CA ASN A 217 8.04 -28.41 -21.37
C ASN A 217 7.13 -29.31 -20.52
N PRO A 218 6.35 -30.23 -21.13
CA PRO A 218 5.36 -31.05 -20.41
C PRO A 218 5.94 -31.95 -19.30
N GLN A 219 7.24 -32.27 -19.38
CA GLN A 219 7.95 -33.06 -18.38
C GLN A 219 8.34 -32.24 -17.13
N MET A 220 8.23 -30.90 -17.19
CA MET A 220 8.56 -30.01 -16.09
C MET A 220 7.49 -30.06 -14.99
N GLN A 221 7.92 -30.27 -13.74
CA GLN A 221 7.05 -30.25 -12.57
C GLN A 221 7.19 -28.91 -11.83
N ILE A 222 6.06 -28.38 -11.35
CA ILE A 222 6.04 -27.17 -10.53
C ILE A 222 6.03 -27.61 -9.08
N VAL A 223 7.03 -27.18 -8.31
CA VAL A 223 7.18 -27.50 -6.88
C VAL A 223 7.01 -26.21 -6.09
N TYR A 224 6.06 -26.20 -5.16
CA TYR A 224 5.88 -25.07 -4.25
C TYR A 224 6.85 -25.21 -3.07
N VAL A 225 7.69 -24.21 -2.88
CA VAL A 225 8.76 -24.18 -1.87
C VAL A 225 8.38 -23.21 -0.77
N LYS A 226 8.46 -23.64 0.50
CA LYS A 226 8.32 -22.77 1.67
C LYS A 226 9.69 -22.23 2.11
N ASP A 227 9.72 -21.13 2.85
CA ASP A 227 10.97 -20.51 3.34
C ASP A 227 11.86 -21.44 4.19
N GLY A 228 11.31 -22.56 4.70
CA GLY A 228 12.05 -23.58 5.45
C GLY A 228 12.46 -24.83 4.65
N ASP A 229 12.03 -24.95 3.40
CA ASP A 229 12.39 -26.10 2.56
C ASP A 229 13.82 -25.89 2.04
N GLN A 230 14.72 -26.82 2.34
CA GLN A 230 16.02 -26.85 1.67
C GLN A 230 15.79 -27.27 0.22
N VAL A 231 15.76 -26.28 -0.68
CA VAL A 231 15.99 -26.55 -2.09
C VAL A 231 17.47 -26.88 -2.19
N ASP A 232 17.79 -28.16 -2.35
CA ASP A 232 19.15 -28.57 -2.68
C ASP A 232 19.59 -27.70 -3.87
N PRO A 233 20.67 -26.91 -3.76
CA PRO A 233 21.19 -26.21 -4.92
C PRO A 233 21.46 -27.28 -5.96
N MET A 234 20.85 -27.18 -7.15
CA MET A 234 20.97 -28.15 -8.25
C MET A 234 22.42 -28.65 -8.32
N SER A 235 22.70 -29.78 -7.69
CA SER A 235 24.02 -30.36 -7.70
C SER A 235 24.07 -31.13 -9.01
N THR A 236 24.76 -30.59 -10.01
CA THR A 236 25.06 -31.40 -11.19
C THR A 236 25.96 -32.58 -10.86
N ASP A 237 26.67 -32.56 -9.73
CA ASP A 237 27.29 -33.71 -9.08
C ASP A 237 27.45 -33.37 -7.57
N GLY A 238 27.23 -34.34 -6.69
CA GLY A 238 27.01 -34.15 -5.24
C GLY A 238 28.16 -33.59 -4.39
N GLU A 239 28.53 -32.32 -4.60
CA GLU A 239 29.41 -31.55 -3.71
C GLU A 239 28.75 -30.19 -3.38
N PRO A 240 28.77 -29.74 -2.10
CA PRO A 240 28.09 -28.53 -1.65
C PRO A 240 28.81 -27.27 -2.14
N VAL A 241 28.28 -26.64 -3.21
CA VAL A 241 28.83 -25.38 -3.71
C VAL A 241 28.51 -24.24 -2.72
N THR A 242 29.55 -23.75 -2.04
CA THR A 242 29.54 -22.70 -1.02
C THR A 242 29.37 -21.27 -1.56
N SER A 243 28.55 -21.07 -2.60
CA SER A 243 28.24 -19.72 -3.08
C SER A 243 26.75 -19.61 -3.40
N PRO A 244 26.05 -18.56 -2.91
CA PRO A 244 24.64 -18.40 -3.17
C PRO A 244 24.40 -18.33 -4.69
N PRO A 245 23.35 -18.97 -5.21
CA PRO A 245 23.12 -19.09 -6.64
C PRO A 245 23.11 -17.70 -7.28
N PRO A 246 23.81 -17.48 -8.40
CA PRO A 246 23.73 -16.22 -9.12
C PRO A 246 22.27 -15.99 -9.50
N ARG A 247 21.68 -14.89 -9.00
CA ARG A 247 20.35 -14.46 -9.42
C ARG A 247 20.35 -14.40 -10.95
N VAL A 248 19.46 -15.14 -11.57
CA VAL A 248 19.23 -15.13 -13.02
C VAL A 248 18.75 -13.72 -13.39
N ILE A 249 19.65 -12.90 -13.94
CA ILE A 249 19.41 -11.50 -14.34
C ILE A 249 19.22 -11.44 -15.87
N LEU A 250 17.95 -11.57 -16.23
CA LEU A 250 17.22 -10.76 -17.17
C LEU A 250 17.98 -9.77 -18.12
N ALA A 251 18.22 -10.10 -19.41
CA ALA A 251 18.61 -9.14 -20.47
C ALA A 251 17.69 -9.27 -21.70
N ALA A 252 16.85 -8.26 -21.97
CA ALA A 252 16.18 -8.08 -23.24
C ALA A 252 17.14 -7.29 -24.12
N ASN A 253 17.40 -7.89 -25.26
CA ASN A 253 18.20 -7.36 -26.31
C ASN A 253 17.47 -6.14 -26.89
N ASP A 254 18.04 -4.95 -26.70
CA ASP A 254 17.66 -3.74 -27.43
C ASP A 254 18.14 -3.87 -28.88
N ASP A 255 17.49 -4.75 -29.67
CA ASP A 255 17.59 -4.80 -31.13
C ASP A 255 16.18 -4.71 -31.71
N ILE A 256 15.60 -3.51 -31.65
CA ILE A 256 14.55 -3.09 -32.57
C ILE A 256 15.16 -1.98 -33.43
N ALA A 257 15.53 -2.37 -34.65
CA ALA A 257 15.80 -1.49 -35.77
C ALA A 257 14.56 -0.66 -36.16
#